data_AF-A0A2P6NZI3-F1
#
_entry.id   AF-A0A2P6NZI3-F1
#
_cell.length_a   1.000
_cell.length_b   1.000
_cell.length_c   1.000
_cell.angle_alpha   90.00
_cell.angle_beta   90.00
_cell.angle_gamma   90.00
#
_symmetry.space_group_name_H-M   'P 1'
#
loop_
_entity.id
_entity.type
_entity.pdbx_description
1 polymer ?
#
loop_
_entity_poly.entity_id
_entity_poly.type
_entity_poly.pdbx_seq_one_letter_code
_entity_poly.pdbx_strand_id
1 'polypeptide(L)'
;MVSLHERRLRLNLLDQLNREEEVEAEVNREDQDNINAFGRLNLRLHDIRDELNLKQEYRNNVQDANNELLLGDDEEVRYRMGETFVLMSKDEVTALLERDEENINSDIDKLNEEAEQIQKDLSVLKAKLYAKFKSSINLEEDPHALRIDQGHVGIVQEMNLGTVDVITTGKQTDVMRE
;
A
#
# COMPACT_ATOMS: atom_id res chain seq x y z
N MET A 1 22.56 -45.33 23.72
CA MET A 1 23.38 -44.17 23.29
C MET A 1 23.58 -44.30 21.79
N VAL A 2 22.96 -43.43 21.00
CA VAL A 2 23.18 -43.40 19.54
C VAL A 2 24.63 -43.02 19.30
N SER A 3 25.35 -43.80 18.49
CA SER A 3 26.77 -43.57 18.20
C SER A 3 26.96 -42.19 17.57
N LEU A 4 28.06 -41.49 17.92
CA LEU A 4 28.42 -40.22 17.27
C LEU A 4 28.47 -40.36 15.74
N HIS A 5 28.82 -41.56 15.24
CA HIS A 5 28.83 -41.89 13.82
C HIS A 5 27.42 -41.89 13.21
N GLU A 6 26.43 -42.45 13.92
CA GLU A 6 25.02 -42.47 13.49
C GLU A 6 24.40 -41.07 13.52
N ARG A 7 24.75 -40.24 14.51
CA ARG A 7 24.35 -38.82 14.53
C ARG A 7 24.93 -38.05 13.34
N ARG A 8 26.19 -38.32 12.98
CA ARG A 8 26.87 -37.66 11.84
C ARG A 8 26.29 -38.09 10.49
N LEU A 9 25.99 -39.38 10.33
CA LEU A 9 25.30 -39.92 9.15
C LEU A 9 23.89 -39.36 9.02
N ARG A 10 23.14 -39.27 10.13
CA ARG A 10 21.80 -38.69 10.14
C ARG A 10 21.80 -37.19 9.83
N LEU A 11 22.80 -36.44 10.32
CA LEU A 11 22.98 -35.02 9.98
C LEU A 11 23.32 -34.84 8.50
N ASN A 12 24.26 -35.61 7.95
CA ASN A 12 24.56 -35.56 6.52
C ASN A 12 23.39 -35.98 5.64
N LEU A 13 22.60 -36.98 6.07
CA LEU A 13 21.41 -37.41 5.34
C LEU A 13 20.29 -36.38 5.43
N LEU A 14 20.12 -35.70 6.58
CA LEU A 14 19.21 -34.56 6.71
C LEU A 14 19.64 -33.39 5.82
N ASP A 15 20.94 -33.13 5.71
CA ASP A 15 21.49 -32.09 4.83
C ASP A 15 21.33 -32.44 3.34
N GLN A 16 21.46 -33.73 2.99
CA GLN A 16 21.21 -34.24 1.64
C GLN A 16 19.72 -34.31 1.27
N LEU A 17 18.83 -34.55 2.23
CA LEU A 17 17.38 -34.56 2.02
C LEU A 17 16.78 -33.14 2.07
N ASN A 18 17.38 -32.21 2.82
CA ASN A 18 17.03 -30.78 2.74
C ASN A 18 17.58 -30.10 1.48
N ARG A 19 18.48 -30.76 0.75
CA ARG A 19 18.89 -30.38 -0.62
C ARG A 19 17.90 -30.88 -1.69
N GLU A 20 16.66 -31.15 -1.32
CA GLU A 20 15.57 -31.30 -2.28
C GLU A 20 15.29 -29.93 -2.94
N GLU A 21 15.86 -29.75 -4.13
CA GLU A 21 15.50 -28.78 -5.16
C GLU A 21 15.36 -27.30 -4.74
N GLU A 22 16.45 -26.67 -4.28
CA GLU A 22 16.66 -25.27 -4.66
C GLU A 22 16.89 -25.25 -6.18
N VAL A 23 15.81 -25.19 -6.95
CA VAL A 23 15.89 -24.90 -8.37
C VAL A 23 16.38 -23.45 -8.45
N GLU A 24 17.69 -23.26 -8.65
CA GLU A 24 18.24 -22.02 -9.21
C GLU A 24 17.64 -21.87 -10.61
N ALA A 25 16.38 -21.45 -10.65
CA ALA A 25 15.70 -21.11 -11.88
C ALA A 25 16.36 -19.84 -12.40
N GLU A 26 17.09 -19.98 -13.50
CA GLU A 26 17.77 -18.87 -14.16
C GLU A 26 16.73 -17.80 -14.52
N VAL A 27 16.89 -16.61 -13.92
CA VAL A 27 15.97 -15.48 -14.12
C VAL A 27 16.29 -14.84 -15.46
N ASN A 28 15.36 -14.94 -16.41
CA ASN A 28 15.51 -14.28 -17.70
C ASN A 28 14.91 -12.85 -17.66
N ARG A 29 15.13 -12.07 -18.71
CA ARG A 29 14.62 -10.70 -18.79
C ARG A 29 13.10 -10.60 -18.70
N GLU A 30 12.37 -11.52 -19.33
CA GLU A 30 10.90 -11.54 -19.29
C GLU A 30 10.37 -11.79 -17.87
N ASP A 31 11.04 -12.64 -17.10
CA ASP A 31 10.70 -12.88 -15.70
C ASP A 31 10.90 -11.62 -14.86
N GLN A 32 12.02 -10.93 -15.06
CA GLN A 32 12.28 -9.67 -14.37
C GLN A 32 11.23 -8.60 -14.73
N ASP A 33 10.80 -8.55 -15.99
CA ASP A 33 9.72 -7.65 -16.42
C ASP A 33 8.39 -8.00 -15.73
N ASN A 34 8.07 -9.29 -15.57
CA ASN A 34 6.89 -9.77 -14.85
C ASN A 34 6.97 -9.45 -13.34
N ILE A 35 8.14 -9.62 -12.71
CA ILE A 35 8.38 -9.27 -11.31
C ILE A 35 8.19 -7.76 -11.10
N ASN A 36 8.78 -6.95 -11.97
CA ASN A 36 8.65 -5.50 -11.90
C ASN A 36 7.20 -5.05 -12.13
N ALA A 37 6.47 -5.71 -13.05
CA ALA A 37 5.06 -5.44 -13.28
C ALA A 37 4.21 -5.80 -12.06
N PHE A 38 4.45 -6.95 -11.43
CA PHE A 38 3.78 -7.36 -10.21
C PHE A 38 3.98 -6.35 -9.07
N GLY A 39 5.22 -5.88 -8.86
CA GLY A 39 5.51 -4.85 -7.87
C GLY A 39 4.75 -3.53 -8.12
N ARG A 40 4.74 -3.05 -9.37
CA ARG A 40 4.00 -1.83 -9.74
C ARG A 40 2.49 -1.97 -9.55
N LEU A 41 1.93 -3.11 -9.94
CA LEU A 41 0.49 -3.37 -9.80
C LEU A 41 0.07 -3.49 -8.33
N ASN A 42 0.89 -4.11 -7.48
CA ASN A 42 0.64 -4.15 -6.04
C ASN A 42 0.64 -2.74 -5.43
N LEU A 43 1.65 -1.91 -5.74
CA LEU A 43 1.71 -0.53 -5.26
C LEU A 43 0.47 0.25 -5.69
N ARG A 44 0.10 0.19 -6.98
CA ARG A 44 -1.11 0.84 -7.49
C ARG A 44 -2.38 0.35 -6.79
N LEU A 45 -2.49 -0.95 -6.51
CA LEU A 45 -3.63 -1.51 -5.79
C LEU A 45 -3.73 -0.97 -4.36
N HIS A 46 -2.60 -0.79 -3.68
CA HIS A 46 -2.56 -0.16 -2.36
C HIS A 46 -3.00 1.31 -2.44
N ASP A 47 -2.45 2.08 -3.38
CA ASP A 47 -2.84 3.48 -3.58
C ASP A 47 -4.35 3.62 -3.84
N ILE A 48 -4.92 2.75 -4.67
CA ILE A 48 -6.36 2.74 -4.96
C ILE A 48 -7.18 2.40 -3.70
N ARG A 49 -6.72 1.44 -2.87
CA ARG A 49 -7.40 1.10 -1.62
C ARG A 49 -7.41 2.27 -0.65
N ASP A 50 -6.31 3.01 -0.55
CA ASP A 50 -6.23 4.21 0.27
C ASP A 50 -7.14 5.33 -0.27
N GLU A 51 -7.15 5.54 -1.59
CA GLU A 51 -8.05 6.50 -2.25
C GLU A 51 -9.53 6.16 -2.04
N LEU A 52 -9.89 4.87 -2.15
CA LEU A 52 -11.24 4.38 -1.88
C LEU A 52 -11.67 4.65 -0.44
N ASN A 53 -10.79 4.41 0.53
CA ASN A 53 -11.08 4.70 1.94
C ASN A 53 -11.36 6.20 2.15
N LEU A 54 -10.53 7.08 1.58
CA LEU A 54 -10.71 8.53 1.67
C LEU A 54 -12.01 8.99 1.01
N LYS A 55 -12.33 8.48 -0.18
CA LYS A 55 -13.58 8.82 -0.87
C LYS A 55 -14.82 8.31 -0.13
N GLN A 56 -14.74 7.13 0.48
CA GLN A 56 -15.85 6.58 1.28
C GLN A 56 -16.08 7.39 2.56
N GLU A 57 -15.01 7.83 3.24
CA GLU A 57 -15.13 8.74 4.39
C GLU A 57 -15.75 10.07 3.97
N TYR A 58 -15.29 10.65 2.86
CA TYR A 58 -15.86 11.89 2.33
C TYR A 58 -17.34 11.74 1.96
N ARG A 59 -17.72 10.62 1.32
CA ARG A 59 -19.12 10.30 1.03
C ARG A 59 -19.97 10.26 2.30
N ASN A 60 -19.50 9.57 3.33
CA ASN A 60 -20.22 9.47 4.60
C ASN A 60 -20.41 10.87 5.22
N ASN A 61 -19.39 11.72 5.18
CA ASN A 61 -19.49 13.10 5.67
C ASN A 61 -20.54 13.92 4.90
N VAL A 62 -20.64 13.74 3.58
CA VAL A 62 -21.66 14.39 2.74
C VAL A 62 -23.06 13.88 3.12
N GLN A 63 -23.23 12.58 3.32
CA GLN A 63 -24.50 11.99 3.75
C GLN A 63 -24.94 12.49 5.13
N ASP A 64 -24.01 12.55 6.08
CA ASP A 64 -24.27 13.07 7.43
C ASP A 64 -24.67 14.54 7.37
N ALA A 65 -23.97 15.36 6.58
CA ALA A 65 -24.32 16.76 6.38
C ALA A 65 -25.72 16.92 5.75
N ASN A 66 -26.09 16.06 4.79
CA ASN A 66 -27.41 16.08 4.18
C ASN A 66 -28.52 15.68 5.17
N ASN A 67 -28.25 14.68 6.02
CA ASN A 67 -29.16 14.26 7.08
C ASN A 67 -29.36 15.37 8.13
N GLU A 68 -28.29 16.05 8.55
CA GLU A 68 -28.36 17.20 9.45
C GLU A 68 -29.15 18.36 8.84
N LEU A 69 -28.91 18.65 7.56
CA LEU A 69 -29.64 19.67 6.82
C LEU A 69 -31.14 19.39 6.82
N LEU A 70 -31.53 18.13 6.58
CA LEU A 70 -32.94 17.72 6.57
C LEU A 70 -33.63 17.94 7.92
N LEU A 71 -32.94 17.70 9.03
CA LEU A 71 -33.45 17.85 10.40
C LEU A 71 -33.55 19.30 10.86
N GLY A 72 -32.82 20.23 10.23
CA GLY A 72 -32.84 21.65 10.58
C GLY A 72 -34.10 22.37 10.07
N ASP A 73 -34.64 23.29 10.88
CA ASP A 73 -35.79 24.14 10.53
C ASP A 73 -35.38 25.45 9.81
N ASP A 74 -34.08 25.69 9.62
CA ASP A 74 -33.57 26.89 8.97
C ASP A 74 -33.78 26.85 7.45
N GLU A 75 -34.29 27.94 6.87
CA GLU A 75 -34.51 28.10 5.42
C GLU A 75 -33.21 28.41 4.66
N GLU A 76 -32.23 29.02 5.34
CA GLU A 76 -30.91 29.35 4.79
C GLU A 76 -29.80 28.82 5.69
N VAL A 77 -28.75 28.29 5.07
CA VAL A 77 -27.60 27.69 5.76
C VAL A 77 -26.28 28.26 5.24
N ARG A 78 -25.26 28.26 6.09
CA ARG A 78 -23.91 28.68 5.71
C ARG A 78 -23.14 27.51 5.13
N TYR A 79 -22.98 27.48 3.81
CA TYR A 79 -22.18 26.49 3.10
C TYR A 79 -20.71 26.90 3.04
N ARG A 80 -19.80 25.99 3.39
CA ARG A 80 -18.35 26.26 3.37
C ARG A 80 -17.76 25.95 1.99
N MET A 81 -17.17 26.95 1.35
CA MET A 81 -16.42 26.80 0.11
C MET A 81 -14.96 27.25 0.33
N GLY A 82 -14.04 26.29 0.37
CA GLY A 82 -12.64 26.53 0.75
C GLY A 82 -12.54 27.09 2.17
N GLU A 83 -12.04 28.33 2.29
CA GLU A 83 -11.89 29.05 3.56
C GLU A 83 -13.04 30.03 3.86
N THR A 84 -14.04 30.10 2.98
CA THR A 84 -15.15 31.08 3.10
C THR A 84 -16.49 30.39 3.31
N PHE A 85 -17.46 31.12 3.88
CA PHE A 85 -18.84 30.67 4.05
C PHE A 85 -19.77 31.53 3.20
N VAL A 86 -20.67 30.87 2.48
CA VAL A 86 -21.69 31.50 1.65
C VAL A 86 -23.06 31.14 2.24
N LEU A 87 -23.92 32.14 2.43
CA LEU A 87 -25.31 31.90 2.81
C LEU A 87 -26.08 31.44 1.58
N MET A 88 -26.72 30.30 1.66
CA MET A 88 -27.46 29.67 0.57
C MET A 88 -28.76 29.10 1.10
N SER A 89 -29.76 28.98 0.24
CA SER A 89 -31.00 28.31 0.63
C SER A 89 -30.78 26.82 0.89
N LYS A 90 -31.60 26.24 1.76
CA LYS A 90 -31.57 24.80 2.08
C LYS A 90 -31.71 23.93 0.83
N ASP A 91 -32.56 24.31 -0.11
CA ASP A 91 -32.77 23.58 -1.37
C ASP A 91 -31.51 23.60 -2.25
N GLU A 92 -30.84 24.75 -2.37
CA GLU A 92 -29.60 24.85 -3.15
C GLU A 92 -28.47 24.00 -2.56
N VAL A 93 -28.34 23.98 -1.23
CA VAL A 93 -27.32 23.17 -0.56
C VAL A 93 -27.62 21.68 -0.67
N THR A 94 -28.89 21.27 -0.53
CA THR A 94 -29.32 19.89 -0.76
C THR A 94 -28.93 19.42 -2.16
N ALA A 95 -29.26 20.20 -3.19
CA ALA A 95 -28.93 19.85 -4.58
C ALA A 95 -27.42 19.76 -4.83
N LEU A 96 -26.60 20.60 -4.16
CA LEU A 96 -25.15 20.52 -4.24
C LEU A 96 -24.61 19.23 -3.59
N LEU A 97 -25.10 18.89 -2.39
CA LEU A 97 -24.68 17.68 -1.67
C LEU A 97 -25.07 16.40 -2.42
N GLU A 98 -26.28 16.36 -3.00
CA GLU A 98 -26.73 15.23 -3.83
C GLU A 98 -25.84 15.04 -5.06
N ARG A 99 -25.51 16.13 -5.77
CA ARG A 99 -24.60 16.08 -6.92
C ARG A 99 -23.19 15.64 -6.51
N ASP A 100 -22.71 16.11 -5.38
CA ASP A 100 -21.40 15.71 -4.87
C ASP A 100 -21.40 14.22 -4.50
N GLU A 101 -22.46 13.70 -3.87
CA GLU A 101 -22.62 12.28 -3.60
C GLU A 101 -22.63 11.43 -4.89
N GLU A 102 -23.36 11.84 -5.92
CA GLU A 102 -23.36 11.16 -7.22
C GLU A 102 -21.96 11.10 -7.86
N ASN A 103 -21.23 12.21 -7.83
CA ASN A 103 -19.87 12.27 -8.36
C ASN A 103 -18.91 11.35 -7.59
N ILE A 104 -18.98 11.38 -6.25
CA ILE A 104 -18.14 10.53 -5.39
C ILE A 104 -18.44 9.05 -5.63
N ASN A 105 -19.72 8.68 -5.72
CA ASN A 105 -20.11 7.29 -6.00
C ASN A 105 -19.60 6.84 -7.38
N SER A 106 -19.71 7.68 -8.41
CA SER A 106 -19.16 7.37 -9.73
C SER A 106 -17.64 7.15 -9.71
N ASP A 107 -16.91 7.95 -8.92
CA ASP A 107 -15.46 7.78 -8.77
C ASP A 107 -15.12 6.50 -7.99
N ILE A 108 -15.86 6.17 -6.93
CA ILE A 108 -15.72 4.93 -6.17
C ILE A 108 -15.92 3.72 -7.09
N ASP A 109 -16.95 3.75 -7.93
CA ASP A 109 -17.24 2.66 -8.88
C ASP A 109 -16.07 2.45 -9.85
N LYS A 110 -15.52 3.52 -10.45
CA LYS A 110 -14.36 3.44 -11.35
C LYS A 110 -13.12 2.89 -10.65
N LEU A 111 -12.86 3.32 -9.42
CA LEU A 111 -11.71 2.83 -8.64
C LEU A 111 -11.87 1.36 -8.27
N ASN A 112 -13.09 0.91 -7.96
CA ASN A 112 -13.37 -0.51 -7.73
C ASN A 112 -13.15 -1.34 -9.00
N GLU A 113 -13.62 -0.87 -10.15
CA GLU A 113 -13.37 -1.53 -11.45
C GLU A 113 -11.86 -1.64 -11.74
N GLU A 114 -11.10 -0.56 -11.51
CA GLU A 114 -9.64 -0.57 -11.67
C GLU A 114 -8.98 -1.56 -10.69
N ALA A 115 -9.37 -1.55 -9.42
CA ALA A 115 -8.85 -2.45 -8.40
C ALA A 115 -9.13 -3.92 -8.73
N GLU A 116 -10.33 -4.24 -9.22
CA GLU A 116 -10.68 -5.59 -9.66
C GLU A 116 -9.83 -6.05 -10.85
N GLN A 117 -9.60 -5.16 -11.82
CA GLN A 117 -8.77 -5.48 -12.97
C GLN A 117 -7.31 -5.75 -12.54
N ILE A 118 -6.76 -4.89 -11.68
CA ILE A 118 -5.42 -5.06 -11.14
C ILE A 118 -5.29 -6.36 -10.34
N GLN A 119 -6.30 -6.72 -9.53
CA GLN A 119 -6.31 -7.98 -8.79
C GLN A 119 -6.30 -9.20 -9.74
N LYS A 120 -7.05 -9.15 -10.84
CA LYS A 120 -7.01 -10.20 -11.88
C LYS A 120 -5.62 -10.31 -12.48
N ASP A 121 -5.01 -9.19 -12.87
CA ASP A 121 -3.66 -9.18 -13.47
C ASP A 121 -2.59 -9.69 -12.51
N LEU A 122 -2.66 -9.28 -11.23
CA LEU A 122 -1.81 -9.78 -10.16
C LEU A 122 -1.95 -11.29 -9.96
N SER A 123 -3.18 -11.82 -10.00
CA SER A 123 -3.41 -13.26 -9.84
C SER A 123 -2.75 -14.08 -10.97
N VAL A 124 -2.83 -13.58 -12.21
CA VAL A 124 -2.21 -14.20 -13.39
C VAL A 124 -0.68 -14.15 -13.28
N LEU A 125 -0.12 -12.99 -12.94
CA LEU A 125 1.32 -12.83 -12.76
C LEU A 125 1.86 -13.68 -11.61
N LYS A 126 1.14 -13.73 -10.48
CA LYS A 126 1.48 -14.56 -9.32
C LYS A 126 1.56 -16.02 -9.72
N ALA A 127 0.55 -16.55 -10.42
CA ALA A 127 0.55 -17.94 -10.90
C ALA A 127 1.72 -18.22 -11.85
N LYS A 128 1.99 -17.31 -12.80
CA LYS A 128 3.11 -17.44 -13.75
C LYS A 128 4.46 -17.49 -13.04
N LEU A 129 4.67 -16.60 -12.08
CA LEU A 129 5.93 -16.49 -11.34
C LEU A 129 6.13 -17.68 -10.39
N TYR A 130 5.11 -18.10 -9.63
CA TYR A 130 5.21 -19.28 -8.75
C TYR A 130 5.36 -20.60 -9.53
N ALA A 131 4.77 -20.73 -10.71
CA ALA A 131 4.95 -21.92 -11.55
C ALA A 131 6.42 -22.11 -11.98
N LYS A 132 7.15 -21.01 -12.17
CA LYS A 132 8.55 -21.03 -12.64
C LYS A 132 9.56 -21.06 -11.50
N PHE A 133 9.35 -20.24 -10.48
CA PHE A 133 10.32 -20.03 -9.40
C PHE A 133 9.96 -20.82 -8.12
N LYS A 134 8.75 -21.39 -8.00
CA LYS A 134 8.31 -22.15 -6.82
C LYS A 134 8.61 -21.40 -5.51
N SER A 135 9.47 -21.95 -4.65
CA SER A 135 9.90 -21.40 -3.36
C SER A 135 11.06 -20.41 -3.45
N SER A 136 11.66 -20.16 -4.63
CA SER A 136 12.82 -19.28 -4.77
C SER A 136 12.48 -17.80 -4.87
N ILE A 137 11.18 -17.43 -4.89
CA ILE A 137 10.72 -16.04 -4.87
C ILE A 137 9.75 -15.79 -3.72
N ASN A 138 9.85 -14.62 -3.10
CA ASN A 138 8.87 -14.13 -2.16
C ASN A 138 8.02 -13.04 -2.84
N LEU A 139 6.72 -13.31 -3.00
CA LEU A 139 5.75 -12.37 -3.57
C LEU A 139 4.72 -11.92 -2.51
N GLU A 140 5.09 -12.01 -1.22
CA GLU A 140 4.18 -11.62 -0.14
C GLU A 140 3.99 -10.10 -0.02
N GLU A 141 2.82 -9.77 0.52
CA GLU A 141 2.10 -8.50 0.52
C GLU A 141 2.70 -7.51 1.55
N ASP A 142 4.03 -7.43 1.63
CA ASP A 142 4.69 -6.40 2.44
C ASP A 142 5.10 -5.23 1.52
N PRO A 143 4.42 -4.07 1.61
CA PRO A 143 4.71 -2.89 0.79
C PRO A 143 6.16 -2.37 0.93
N HIS A 144 6.97 -2.93 1.83
CA HIS A 144 8.39 -2.61 1.99
C HIS A 144 9.37 -3.75 1.62
N ALA A 145 8.93 -4.97 1.28
CA ALA A 145 9.83 -6.14 1.22
C ALA A 145 10.29 -6.58 -0.18
N LEU A 146 9.91 -5.90 -1.26
CA LEU A 146 10.35 -6.28 -2.61
C LEU A 146 11.77 -5.74 -2.92
N ARG A 147 12.79 -6.35 -2.30
CA ARG A 147 14.20 -6.23 -2.70
C ARG A 147 14.75 -7.62 -3.00
N ILE A 148 15.21 -7.83 -4.24
CA ILE A 148 16.11 -8.94 -4.54
C ILE A 148 17.47 -8.53 -3.98
N ASP A 149 17.94 -9.19 -2.93
CA ASP A 149 19.34 -9.08 -2.50
C ASP A 149 20.21 -9.80 -3.53
N GLN A 150 20.55 -9.08 -4.62
CA GLN A 150 21.69 -9.48 -5.42
C GLN A 150 22.93 -8.97 -4.70
N GLY A 151 23.76 -9.91 -4.26
CA GLY A 151 25.02 -9.63 -3.58
C GLY A 151 25.80 -8.49 -4.24
N HIS A 152 25.87 -7.38 -3.51
CA HIS A 152 26.83 -6.27 -3.60
C HIS A 152 27.67 -6.12 -4.89
N VAL A 153 27.31 -5.14 -5.71
CA VAL A 153 28.26 -4.14 -6.23
C VAL A 153 27.58 -2.78 -6.16
N GLY A 154 28.06 -1.91 -5.28
CA GLY A 154 27.42 -0.64 -4.97
C GLY A 154 27.62 0.43 -6.03
N ILE A 155 26.62 1.32 -6.16
CA ILE A 155 26.76 2.79 -6.10
C ILE A 155 25.45 3.30 -5.48
N VAL A 156 25.50 3.71 -4.21
CA VAL A 156 24.40 4.47 -3.58
C VAL A 156 24.59 5.91 -4.03
N GLN A 157 23.71 6.40 -4.91
CA GLN A 157 23.57 7.84 -5.09
C GLN A 157 22.54 8.32 -4.08
N GLU A 158 23.02 8.83 -2.96
CA GLU A 158 22.22 9.56 -1.99
C GLU A 158 21.56 10.76 -2.68
N MET A 159 20.22 10.75 -2.78
CA MET A 159 19.45 11.99 -2.91
C MET A 159 18.80 12.26 -1.56
N ASN A 160 19.49 13.10 -0.81
CA ASN A 160 19.03 13.74 0.41
C ASN A 160 17.88 14.72 0.07
N LEU A 161 16.68 14.45 0.58
CA LEU A 161 15.65 15.47 0.77
C LEU A 161 14.96 15.26 2.14
N GLY A 162 15.61 15.80 3.17
CA GLY A 162 14.97 16.63 4.20
C GLY A 162 13.96 15.98 5.14
N THR A 163 14.46 15.54 6.30
CA THR A 163 13.65 15.25 7.49
C THR A 163 13.06 16.53 8.10
N VAL A 164 11.82 16.46 8.54
CA VAL A 164 11.04 17.51 9.21
C VAL A 164 11.65 17.87 10.57
N ASP A 165 11.92 19.16 10.80
CA ASP A 165 12.32 19.70 12.10
C ASP A 165 11.09 19.86 13.03
N VAL A 166 11.04 19.06 14.10
CA VAL A 166 10.21 19.32 15.29
C VAL A 166 11.13 19.88 16.37
N ILE A 167 11.10 21.20 16.57
CA ILE A 167 11.83 21.86 17.66
C ILE A 167 11.08 21.58 18.96
N THR A 168 11.62 20.69 19.80
CA THR A 168 11.30 20.67 21.23
C THR A 168 12.47 21.27 22.00
N THR A 169 12.22 22.38 22.69
CA THR A 169 13.19 23.02 23.57
C THR A 169 13.34 22.19 24.84
N GLY A 170 14.47 21.50 24.99
CA GLY A 170 14.83 20.77 26.20
C GLY A 170 16.33 20.90 26.48
N LYS A 171 16.71 21.97 27.21
CA LYS A 171 18.06 22.13 27.76
C LYS A 171 18.26 21.16 28.92
N GLN A 172 19.23 20.25 28.83
CA GLN A 172 19.96 19.73 30.00
C GLN A 172 21.33 19.18 29.54
N THR A 173 22.39 19.98 29.70
CA THR A 173 23.53 19.79 30.65
C THR A 173 24.46 18.60 30.35
N ASP A 174 25.68 18.92 29.93
CA ASP A 174 26.94 18.24 30.31
C ASP A 174 28.06 19.28 30.09
N VAL A 175 28.73 19.81 31.13
CA VAL A 175 29.79 19.20 31.96
C VAL A 175 31.08 18.92 31.15
N MET A 176 31.99 19.89 31.24
CA MET A 176 33.46 19.78 31.36
C MET A 176 34.30 19.23 30.19
N ARG A 177 35.08 20.16 29.58
CA ARG A 177 36.51 20.11 29.18
C ARG A 177 36.74 21.36 28.30
N GLU A 178 37.65 22.31 28.55
CA GLU A 178 38.76 22.50 29.50
C GLU A 178 38.68 23.91 30.13
#